data_AF-F3MJY9-F1
#
_entry.id   AF-F3MJY9-F1
#
_cell.length_a   1.000
_cell.length_b   1.000
_cell.length_c   1.000
_cell.angle_alpha   90.00
_cell.angle_beta   90.00
_cell.angle_gamma   90.00
#
_symmetry.space_group_name_H-M   'P 1'
#
loop_
_entity.id
_entity.type
_entity.pdbx_description
1 polymer ?
#
loop_
_entity_poly.entity_id
_entity_poly.type
_entity_poly.pdbx_seq_one_letter_code
_entity_poly.pdbx_strand_id
1 'polypeptide(L)' 'MFNFISVLLMGLALMGIGIHAIRNPYSWWFRRTRDDTEPSDLRIWYLKLMGRVTMAFGALVILMSFQHL' A
#
# COMPACT_ATOMS: atom_id res chain seq x y z
N MET A 1 23.90 -0.71 8.33
CA MET A 1 23.68 -0.77 6.86
C MET A 1 22.61 -1.79 6.44
N PHE A 2 22.67 -3.07 6.87
CA PHE A 2 21.65 -4.06 6.48
C PHE A 2 20.21 -3.66 6.87
N ASN A 3 20.01 -3.17 8.11
CA ASN A 3 18.72 -2.68 8.57
C ASN A 3 18.21 -1.45 7.80
N PHE A 4 19.11 -0.61 7.27
CA PHE A 4 18.70 0.55 6.48
C PHE A 4 18.10 0.10 5.14
N ILE A 5 18.80 -0.77 4.42
CA ILE A 5 18.37 -1.25 3.10
C ILE A 5 17.05 -2.01 3.22
N SER A 6 16.89 -2.86 4.24
CA SER A 6 15.64 -3.61 4.43
C SER A 6 14.45 -2.71 4.76
N VAL A 7 14.63 -1.68 5.59
CA VAL A 7 13.56 -0.71 5.92
C VAL A 7 13.22 0.16 4.71
N LEU A 8 14.21 0.59 3.93
CA LEU A 8 13.99 1.35 2.70
C LEU A 8 13.21 0.52 1.66
N LEU A 9 13.58 -0.75 1.46
CA LEU A 9 12.86 -1.67 0.58
C LEU A 9 11.43 -1.92 1.05
N MET A 10 11.20 -2.06 2.37
CA MET A 10 9.87 -2.19 2.93
C MET A 10 9.01 -0.96 2.64
N GLY A 11 9.57 0.25 2.81
CA GLY A 11 8.85 1.50 2.50
C GLY A 11 8.49 1.62 1.01
N LEU A 12 9.39 1.23 0.11
CA LEU A 12 9.11 1.16 -1.33
C LEU A 12 8.02 0.13 -1.66
N ALA A 13 8.04 -1.04 -1.02
CA ALA A 13 7.01 -2.06 -1.20
C ALA A 13 5.63 -1.55 -0.76
N LEU A 14 5.56 -0.86 0.39
CA LEU A 14 4.32 -0.23 0.88
C LEU A 14 3.78 0.82 -0.10
N MET A 15 4.66 1.67 -0.66
CA MET A 15 4.25 2.61 -1.69
C MET A 15 3.74 1.90 -2.95
N GLY A 16 4.41 0.84 -3.39
CA GLY A 16 3.98 0.02 -4.53
C GLY A 16 2.59 -0.59 -4.32
N ILE A 17 2.34 -1.15 -3.13
CA ILE A 17 1.03 -1.71 -2.75
C ILE A 17 -0.04 -0.61 -2.75
N GLY A 18 0.27 0.56 -2.18
CA GLY A 18 -0.66 1.70 -2.15
C GLY A 18 -1.01 2.23 -3.53
N ILE A 19 -0.04 2.34 -4.44
CA ILE A 19 -0.25 2.71 -5.85
C ILE A 19 -1.13 1.66 -6.54
N HIS A 20 -0.84 0.37 -6.33
CA HIS A 20 -1.62 -0.73 -6.92
C HIS A 20 -3.07 -0.72 -6.44
N ALA A 21 -3.32 -0.46 -5.15
CA ALA A 21 -4.66 -0.33 -4.58
C ALA A 21 -5.47 0.81 -5.21
N ILE A 22 -4.81 1.93 -5.54
CA ILE A 22 -5.47 3.09 -6.15
C ILE A 22 -5.75 2.87 -7.63
N ARG A 23 -4.77 2.33 -8.37
CA ARG A 23 -4.86 2.14 -9.83
C ARG A 23 -5.71 0.93 -10.21
N ASN A 24 -5.63 -0.15 -9.44
CA ASN A 24 -6.27 -1.43 -9.75
C ASN A 24 -7.13 -1.93 -8.57
N PRO A 25 -8.16 -1.17 -8.12
CA PRO A 25 -8.97 -1.55 -6.96
C PRO A 25 -9.79 -2.85 -7.18
N TYR A 26 -10.00 -3.25 -8.44
CA TYR A 26 -10.69 -4.48 -8.83
C TYR A 26 -9.78 -5.71 -8.91
N SER A 27 -8.47 -5.54 -8.66
CA SER A 27 -7.49 -6.61 -8.69
C SER A 27 -7.86 -7.75 -7.73
N TRP A 28 -7.53 -8.99 -8.10
CA TRP A 28 -7.74 -10.16 -7.26
C TRP A 28 -7.10 -10.03 -5.87
N TRP A 29 -6.02 -9.25 -5.74
CA TRP A 29 -5.36 -8.93 -4.46
C TRP A 29 -6.29 -8.26 -3.44
N PHE A 30 -7.30 -7.53 -3.92
CA PHE A 30 -8.24 -6.79 -3.07
C PHE A 30 -9.63 -7.44 -3.05
N ARG A 31 -9.83 -8.56 -3.75
CA ARG A 31 -11.08 -9.34 -3.69
C ARG A 31 -11.16 -10.10 -2.38
N ARG A 32 -12.39 -10.25 -1.89
CA ARG A 32 -12.66 -11.05 -0.70
C ARG A 32 -12.86 -12.49 -1.15
N THR A 33 -12.27 -13.44 -0.44
CA THR A 33 -12.42 -14.85 -0.74
C THR A 33 -13.91 -15.23 -0.62
N ARG A 34 -14.50 -15.76 -1.69
CA ARG A 34 -15.93 -16.13 -1.84
C ARG A 34 -16.93 -15.00 -2.13
N ASP A 35 -16.46 -13.82 -2.48
CA ASP A 35 -17.34 -12.73 -2.92
C ASP A 35 -17.23 -12.58 -4.44
N ASP A 36 -18.13 -13.27 -5.16
CA ASP A 36 -18.29 -13.12 -6.62
C ASP A 36 -19.08 -11.87 -7.01
N THR A 37 -19.51 -11.09 -6.01
CA THR A 37 -20.22 -9.82 -6.18
C THR A 37 -19.25 -8.72 -6.61
N GLU A 38 -19.69 -7.88 -7.54
CA GLU A 38 -18.93 -6.69 -7.93
C GLU A 38 -18.68 -5.79 -6.69
N PRO A 39 -17.45 -5.26 -6.52
CA PRO A 39 -17.16 -4.42 -5.38
C PRO A 39 -18.03 -3.15 -5.41
N SER A 40 -18.71 -2.85 -4.31
CA SER A 40 -19.49 -1.62 -4.21
C SER A 40 -18.63 -0.35 -4.34
N ASP A 41 -19.23 0.74 -4.81
CA ASP A 41 -18.55 2.04 -4.92
C ASP A 41 -17.90 2.50 -3.61
N LEU A 42 -18.57 2.24 -2.48
CA LEU A 42 -18.06 2.56 -1.15
C LEU A 42 -16.80 1.75 -0.81
N ARG A 43 -16.74 0.49 -1.23
CA ARG A 43 -15.56 -0.35 -1.05
C ARG A 43 -14.41 0.10 -1.95
N ILE A 44 -14.69 0.47 -3.19
CA ILE A 44 -13.68 1.02 -4.11
C ILE A 44 -13.11 2.33 -3.57
N TRP A 45 -13.98 3.19 -3.05
CA TRP A 45 -13.57 4.44 -2.40
C TRP A 45 -12.67 4.16 -1.18
N TYR A 46 -13.08 3.23 -0.32
CA TYR A 46 -12.29 2.82 0.84
C TYR A 46 -10.92 2.24 0.44
N LEU A 47 -10.85 1.40 -0.59
CA LEU A 47 -9.59 0.86 -1.12
C LEU A 47 -8.65 1.97 -1.61
N LYS A 48 -9.19 2.97 -2.32
CA LYS A 48 -8.40 4.13 -2.75
C LYS A 48 -7.90 4.97 -1.58
N LEU A 49 -8.73 5.15 -0.54
CA LEU A 49 -8.33 5.83 0.69
C LEU A 49 -7.20 5.07 1.40
N MET A 50 -7.37 3.77 1.61
CA MET A 50 -6.35 2.93 2.26
C MET A 50 -5.06 2.87 1.44
N GLY A 51 -5.15 2.87 0.10
CA GLY A 51 -3.98 2.98 -0.76
C GLY A 51 -3.21 4.28 -0.55
N ARG A 52 -3.91 5.42 -0.38
CA ARG A 52 -3.27 6.72 -0.07
C ARG A 52 -2.61 6.72 1.30
N VAL A 53 -3.29 6.18 2.32
CA VAL A 53 -2.73 6.04 3.68
C VAL A 53 -1.50 5.13 3.68
N THR A 54 -1.54 4.02 2.94
CA THR A 54 -0.42 3.07 2.81
C THR A 54 0.78 3.73 2.12
N MET A 55 0.56 4.53 1.08
CA MET A 55 1.64 5.31 0.46
C MET A 55 2.25 6.33 1.42
N ALA A 56 1.41 7.08 2.15
CA ALA A 56 1.89 8.06 3.13
C ALA A 56 2.71 7.38 4.23
N PHE A 57 2.26 6.22 4.72
CA PHE A 57 3.00 5.42 5.68
C PHE A 57 4.31 4.88 5.11
N GLY A 58 4.32 4.37 3.87
CA GLY A 58 5.55 3.95 3.18
C GLY A 58 6.57 5.08 3.06
N ALA A 59 6.13 6.30 2.74
CA ALA A 59 6.99 7.48 2.71
C ALA A 59 7.59 7.80 4.09
N LEU A 60 6.80 7.71 5.17
CA LEU A 60 7.30 7.88 6.54
C LEU A 60 8.34 6.82 6.91
N VAL A 61 8.11 5.56 6.56
CA VAL A 61 9.06 4.46 6.79
C VAL A 61 10.40 4.74 6.09
N ILE A 62 10.35 5.23 4.84
CA ILE A 62 11.55 5.65 4.10
C ILE A 62 12.26 6.79 4.83
N LEU A 63 11.54 7.84 5.21
CA LEU A 63 12.14 8.98 5.93
C LEU A 63 12.81 8.55 7.24
N MET A 64 12.16 7.69 8.02
CA MET A 64 12.72 7.16 9.27
C MET A 64 13.96 6.30 9.03
N SER A 65 14.05 5.61 7.88
CA SER A 65 15.25 4.82 7.54
C SER A 65 16.52 5.69 7.46
N PHE A 66 16.39 6.96 7.06
CA PHE A 66 17.52 7.89 6.96
C PHE A 66 17.93 8.53 8.29
N GLN A 67 17.17 8.35 9.39
CA GLN A 67 17.52 8.96 10.68
C GLN A 67 18.79 8.39 11.33
N HIS A 68 19.19 7.18 10.93
CA HIS A 68 20.35 6.48 11.48
C HIS A 68 21.53 6.40 10.50
N LEU A 69 21.50 7.22 9.44
CA LEU A 69 22.51 7.33 8.39
C LEU A 69 23.43 8.52 8.67
#